data_AF-A0AAJ2BFZ7-F1
#
_entry.id   AF-A0AAJ2BFZ7-F1
#
_cell.length_a   1.000
_cell.length_b   1.000
_cell.length_c   1.000
_cell.angle_alpha   90.00
_cell.angle_beta   90.00
_cell.angle_gamma   90.00
#
_symmetry.space_group_name_H-M   'P 1'
#
loop_
_entity.id
_entity.type
_entity.pdbx_description
1 polymer ?
#
loop_
_entity_poly.entity_id
_entity_poly.type
_entity_poly.pdbx_seq_one_letter_code
_entity_poly.pdbx_strand_id
1 'polypeptide(L)'
;MDFHTIHTSYGLKRVAQADASGLAINLTHAAVGDGNGNPVTPAEGMTQLVRERYRTPLNRVYQDPDEPRGFIAELVIPAATGGFTLREVGLYDDQGSLVVIGNLPDTYKPVKGEGAYSDAILRVQFLAANASIITLQVDPNVAVASQTWVINTFAKAMVIPGGTTHQVLAKTGNADGEYDWTDPTKANVVVNAIEELQTLAANQTQLTLAKTTTVGLAVYVAGTRLRAGEEWTATGSTSLSLANSYPAGTKIVCAQNDPLGALMDPLMRAQNLADLPDKAKARANLELYSKTEVDALLSRVPAGTVTYFAGGSAPVGWFKANGAAVSRSAYAELFAALGTAHGPGDGFTTFNLPDLRGEFVRGLDDGRGVDKSRMLGSAQDGQNQEHSHNGRTATAGAHSHSYMNTDTALTRSSGLSGGNDFTDRDSYYNTGINGDHSHALTIDSSGGNEARPRNVALLAIIKY
;
A
#
# COMPACT_ATOMS: atom_id res chain seq x y z
N MET A 1 2.34 -66.56 46.07
CA MET A 1 1.32 -67.01 45.10
C MET A 1 1.66 -66.33 43.80
N ASP A 2 1.84 -67.11 42.75
CA ASP A 2 2.15 -66.56 41.42
C ASP A 2 0.84 -66.13 40.76
N PHE A 3 0.77 -64.86 40.35
CA PHE A 3 -0.38 -64.31 39.66
C PHE A 3 -0.21 -64.53 38.16
N HIS A 4 -1.15 -65.23 37.55
CA HIS A 4 -1.07 -65.65 36.17
C HIS A 4 -2.47 -65.82 35.57
N THR A 5 -2.52 -65.83 34.25
CA THR A 5 -3.71 -66.11 33.47
C THR A 5 -3.52 -67.43 32.74
N ILE A 6 -4.61 -68.18 32.59
CA ILE A 6 -4.65 -69.39 31.78
C ILE A 6 -5.88 -69.35 30.86
N HIS A 7 -5.79 -70.10 29.77
CA HIS A 7 -6.97 -70.38 28.94
C HIS A 7 -7.82 -71.48 29.59
N THR A 8 -9.13 -71.33 29.53
CA THR A 8 -10.04 -72.42 29.90
C THR A 8 -10.02 -73.51 28.83
N SER A 9 -10.59 -74.66 29.14
CA SER A 9 -10.80 -75.76 28.18
C SER A 9 -11.62 -75.30 26.98
N TYR A 10 -12.53 -74.35 27.21
CA TYR A 10 -13.28 -73.68 26.14
C TYR A 10 -12.38 -72.74 25.34
N GLY A 11 -11.60 -71.88 26.01
CA GLY A 11 -10.67 -70.96 25.35
C GLY A 11 -9.64 -71.66 24.47
N LEU A 12 -9.05 -72.75 24.95
CA LEU A 12 -8.11 -73.57 24.16
C LEU A 12 -8.78 -74.17 22.91
N LYS A 13 -10.00 -74.70 23.03
CA LYS A 13 -10.76 -75.19 21.87
C LYS A 13 -11.06 -74.07 20.88
N ARG A 14 -11.39 -72.88 21.39
CA ARG A 14 -11.75 -71.74 20.56
C ARG A 14 -10.54 -71.15 19.84
N VAL A 15 -9.37 -71.12 20.48
CA VAL A 15 -8.07 -70.79 19.87
C VAL A 15 -7.73 -71.79 18.77
N ALA A 16 -7.85 -73.10 19.03
CA ALA A 16 -7.60 -74.13 18.01
C ALA A 16 -8.57 -74.04 16.82
N GLN A 17 -9.85 -73.73 17.07
CA GLN A 17 -10.85 -73.51 16.01
C GLN A 17 -10.56 -72.25 15.20
N ALA A 18 -10.13 -71.16 15.84
CA ALA A 18 -9.76 -69.93 15.16
C ALA A 18 -8.55 -70.14 14.24
N ASP A 19 -7.54 -70.89 14.68
CA ASP A 19 -6.39 -71.29 13.85
C ASP A 19 -6.81 -72.14 12.65
N ALA A 20 -7.77 -73.07 12.82
CA ALA A 20 -8.22 -73.96 11.75
C ALA A 20 -9.17 -73.29 10.74
N SER A 21 -9.98 -72.32 11.18
CA SER A 21 -11.03 -71.69 10.36
C SER A 21 -10.66 -70.30 9.82
N GLY A 22 -9.59 -69.68 10.35
CA GLY A 22 -9.24 -68.29 10.06
C GLY A 22 -10.20 -67.25 10.66
N LEU A 23 -11.18 -67.67 11.46
CA LEU A 23 -12.13 -66.78 12.13
C LEU A 23 -11.62 -66.38 13.51
N ALA A 24 -11.23 -65.12 13.66
CA ALA A 24 -10.75 -64.54 14.90
C ALA A 24 -11.78 -64.64 16.03
N ILE A 25 -11.29 -64.70 17.27
CA ILE A 25 -12.06 -64.68 18.50
C ILE A 25 -12.33 -63.22 18.87
N ASN A 26 -13.61 -62.88 19.01
CA ASN A 26 -14.04 -61.56 19.45
C ASN A 26 -14.24 -61.60 20.97
N LEU A 27 -13.30 -61.02 21.73
CA LEU A 27 -13.50 -60.82 23.17
C LEU A 27 -14.37 -59.59 23.39
N THR A 28 -15.52 -59.77 24.02
CA THR A 28 -16.53 -58.69 24.16
C THR A 28 -16.64 -58.14 25.58
N HIS A 29 -16.44 -58.97 26.59
CA HIS A 29 -16.64 -58.61 27.99
C HIS A 29 -15.50 -59.10 28.88
N ALA A 30 -15.26 -58.38 29.96
CA ALA A 30 -14.47 -58.85 31.09
C ALA A 30 -15.31 -58.82 32.36
N ALA A 31 -15.04 -59.76 33.27
CA ALA A 31 -15.61 -59.75 34.60
C ALA A 31 -14.53 -59.88 35.67
N VAL A 32 -14.83 -59.33 36.84
CA VAL A 32 -14.00 -59.45 38.04
C VAL A 32 -14.82 -60.02 39.19
N GLY A 33 -14.14 -60.77 40.04
CA GLY A 33 -14.73 -61.43 41.19
C GLY A 33 -13.86 -61.32 42.43
N ASP A 34 -14.45 -61.72 43.54
CA ASP A 34 -13.80 -61.69 44.86
C ASP A 34 -13.55 -63.08 45.44
N GLY A 35 -13.66 -64.14 44.62
CA GLY A 35 -13.32 -65.50 45.00
C GLY A 35 -14.13 -66.07 46.16
N ASN A 36 -15.32 -65.51 46.43
CA ASN A 36 -16.09 -65.81 47.62
C ASN A 36 -15.31 -65.58 48.94
N GLY A 37 -14.44 -64.56 48.94
CA GLY A 37 -13.61 -64.20 50.08
C GLY A 37 -12.30 -64.98 50.18
N ASN A 38 -12.05 -65.94 49.30
CA ASN A 38 -10.84 -66.76 49.29
C ASN A 38 -9.98 -66.50 48.03
N PRO A 39 -8.65 -66.71 48.08
CA PRO A 39 -7.80 -66.71 46.88
C PRO A 39 -8.28 -67.74 45.86
N VAL A 40 -8.32 -67.35 44.59
CA VAL A 40 -8.74 -68.24 43.48
C VAL A 40 -7.49 -68.78 42.79
N THR A 41 -7.47 -70.10 42.55
CA THR A 41 -6.47 -70.73 41.69
C THR A 41 -7.11 -70.99 40.32
N PRO A 42 -6.65 -70.34 39.24
CA PRO A 42 -7.20 -70.55 37.90
C PRO A 42 -7.06 -72.03 37.49
N ALA A 43 -8.12 -72.63 36.95
CA ALA A 43 -8.10 -74.00 36.43
C ALA A 43 -8.78 -74.09 35.06
N GLU A 44 -8.28 -74.94 34.16
CA GLU A 44 -8.80 -75.04 32.79
C GLU A 44 -10.28 -75.48 32.74
N GLY A 45 -10.77 -76.19 33.76
CA GLY A 45 -12.16 -76.65 33.84
C GLY A 45 -13.18 -75.56 34.21
N MET A 46 -12.73 -74.33 34.52
CA MET A 46 -13.62 -73.25 34.93
C MET A 46 -14.43 -72.71 33.75
N THR A 47 -15.74 -72.60 33.93
CA THR A 47 -16.68 -72.03 32.96
C THR A 47 -17.21 -70.65 33.37
N GLN A 48 -16.97 -70.25 34.62
CA GLN A 48 -17.37 -68.99 35.23
C GLN A 48 -16.43 -68.64 36.39
N LEU A 49 -16.45 -67.38 36.83
CA LEU A 49 -15.78 -66.94 38.06
C LEU A 49 -16.40 -67.60 39.30
N VAL A 50 -15.62 -67.79 40.36
CA VAL A 50 -16.09 -68.37 41.63
C VAL A 50 -17.19 -67.49 42.23
N ARG A 51 -17.00 -66.17 42.21
CA ARG A 51 -18.06 -65.20 42.52
C ARG A 51 -17.82 -63.90 41.77
N GLU A 52 -18.50 -63.77 40.63
CA GLU A 52 -18.54 -62.54 39.84
C GLU A 52 -19.17 -61.39 40.64
N ARG A 53 -18.50 -60.24 40.66
CA ARG A 53 -18.95 -59.01 41.32
C ARG A 53 -19.28 -57.90 40.33
N TYR A 54 -18.62 -57.89 39.18
CA TYR A 54 -18.84 -56.89 38.16
C TYR A 54 -18.43 -57.43 36.78
N ARG A 55 -19.22 -57.11 35.76
CA ARG A 55 -18.97 -57.41 34.35
C ARG A 55 -19.17 -56.15 33.53
N THR A 56 -18.27 -55.93 32.58
CA THR A 56 -18.28 -54.75 31.71
C THR A 56 -17.81 -55.13 30.30
N PRO A 57 -18.28 -54.44 29.25
CA PRO A 57 -17.65 -54.52 27.94
C PRO A 57 -16.15 -54.20 28.03
N LEU A 58 -15.35 -54.86 27.20
CA LEU A 58 -13.92 -54.57 27.12
C LEU A 58 -13.69 -53.17 26.55
N ASN A 59 -12.83 -52.39 27.21
CA ASN A 59 -12.49 -51.04 26.77
C ASN A 59 -11.52 -51.09 25.58
N ARG A 60 -10.52 -51.96 25.69
CA ARG A 60 -9.50 -52.14 24.65
C ARG A 60 -8.92 -53.55 24.68
N VAL A 61 -8.68 -54.12 23.51
CA VAL A 61 -7.82 -55.30 23.33
C VAL A 61 -6.74 -54.96 22.31
N TYR A 62 -5.47 -55.09 22.70
CA TYR A 62 -4.32 -54.83 21.84
C TYR A 62 -3.22 -55.87 22.03
N GLN A 63 -2.42 -56.05 20.98
CA GLN A 63 -1.21 -56.87 21.06
C GLN A 63 -0.14 -56.11 21.84
N ASP A 64 0.53 -56.82 22.74
CA ASP A 64 1.65 -56.29 23.52
C ASP A 64 2.82 -55.96 22.57
N PRO A 65 3.33 -54.72 22.54
CA PRO A 65 4.45 -54.35 21.66
C PRO A 65 5.76 -55.04 22.06
N ASP A 66 5.92 -55.43 23.32
CA ASP A 66 7.15 -56.05 23.83
C ASP A 66 7.10 -57.59 23.76
N GLU A 67 5.91 -58.17 23.59
CA GLU A 67 5.68 -59.62 23.49
C GLU A 67 4.77 -59.94 22.29
N PRO A 68 5.32 -60.37 21.14
CA PRO A 68 4.56 -60.62 19.91
C PRO A 68 3.44 -61.66 20.05
N ARG A 69 3.46 -62.50 21.08
CA ARG A 69 2.41 -63.49 21.36
C ARG A 69 1.48 -63.08 22.51
N GLY A 70 1.75 -61.93 23.14
CA GLY A 70 1.03 -61.37 24.26
C GLY A 70 -0.09 -60.44 23.80
N PHE A 71 -1.25 -60.59 24.41
CA PHE A 71 -2.39 -59.71 24.24
C PHE A 71 -2.78 -59.11 25.58
N ILE A 72 -3.16 -57.84 25.58
CA ILE A 72 -3.62 -57.12 26.75
C ILE A 72 -5.07 -56.71 26.53
N ALA A 73 -5.95 -57.21 27.38
CA ALA A 73 -7.33 -56.77 27.48
C ALA A 73 -7.49 -55.81 28.67
N GLU A 74 -8.00 -54.61 28.41
CA GLU A 74 -8.23 -53.59 29.42
C GLU A 74 -9.72 -53.51 29.76
N LEU A 75 -10.01 -53.55 31.06
CA LEU A 75 -11.32 -53.26 31.60
C LEU A 75 -11.24 -52.10 32.60
N VAL A 76 -12.31 -51.32 32.63
CA VAL A 76 -12.47 -50.22 33.57
C VAL A 76 -13.57 -50.59 34.55
N ILE A 77 -13.26 -50.50 35.84
CA ILE A 77 -14.23 -50.60 36.93
C ILE A 77 -14.53 -49.17 37.36
N PRO A 78 -15.72 -48.64 37.04
CA PRO A 78 -16.08 -47.27 37.39
C PRO A 78 -16.00 -47.04 38.89
N ALA A 79 -15.69 -45.82 39.29
CA ALA A 79 -15.62 -45.44 40.70
C ALA A 79 -16.95 -45.65 41.46
N ALA A 80 -18.09 -45.70 40.76
CA ALA A 80 -19.40 -46.02 41.33
C ALA A 80 -19.57 -47.51 41.74
N THR A 81 -18.72 -48.40 41.24
CA THR A 81 -18.78 -49.85 41.50
C THR A 81 -17.57 -50.28 42.34
N GLY A 82 -17.83 -50.78 43.55
CA GLY A 82 -16.79 -51.16 44.51
C GLY A 82 -17.36 -51.91 45.72
N GLY A 83 -16.58 -52.01 46.79
CA GLY A 83 -16.97 -52.68 48.04
C GLY A 83 -16.65 -54.17 48.03
N PHE A 84 -15.58 -54.54 47.32
CA PHE A 84 -15.08 -55.90 47.22
C PHE A 84 -13.58 -55.92 46.94
N THR A 85 -12.95 -57.03 47.34
CA THR A 85 -11.54 -57.30 47.05
C THR A 85 -11.45 -58.04 45.74
N LEU A 86 -10.72 -57.48 44.78
CA LEU A 86 -10.43 -58.13 43.51
C LEU A 86 -9.51 -59.33 43.75
N ARG A 87 -9.92 -60.52 43.28
CA ARG A 87 -9.16 -61.77 43.42
C ARG A 87 -9.12 -62.61 42.15
N GLU A 88 -10.09 -62.43 41.27
CA GLU A 88 -10.19 -63.17 40.01
C GLU A 88 -10.66 -62.26 38.89
N VAL A 89 -10.24 -62.59 37.66
CA VAL A 89 -10.63 -61.89 36.43
C VAL A 89 -10.89 -62.91 35.33
N GLY A 90 -11.90 -62.64 34.50
CA GLY A 90 -12.28 -63.49 33.38
C GLY A 90 -12.53 -62.68 32.12
N LEU A 91 -12.10 -63.20 30.96
CA LEU A 91 -12.40 -62.64 29.63
C LEU A 91 -13.41 -63.53 28.91
N TYR A 92 -14.42 -62.92 28.31
CA TYR A 92 -15.53 -63.59 27.64
C TYR A 92 -15.60 -63.22 26.16
N ASP A 93 -15.95 -64.20 25.33
CA ASP A 93 -16.14 -64.00 23.90
C ASP A 93 -17.53 -63.48 23.53
N ASP A 94 -17.79 -63.34 22.23
CA ASP A 94 -19.07 -62.96 21.64
C ASP A 94 -20.18 -64.01 21.86
N GLN A 95 -19.80 -65.23 22.24
CA GLN A 95 -20.72 -66.30 22.64
C GLN A 95 -20.99 -66.30 24.16
N GLY A 96 -20.43 -65.32 24.89
CA GLY A 96 -20.60 -65.17 26.34
C GLY A 96 -19.87 -66.22 27.17
N SER A 97 -18.97 -66.99 26.56
CA SER A 97 -18.25 -68.09 27.21
C SER A 97 -16.90 -67.62 27.76
N LEU A 98 -16.48 -68.16 28.90
CA LEU A 98 -15.23 -67.79 29.56
C LEU A 98 -14.03 -68.38 28.79
N VAL A 99 -13.21 -67.51 28.19
CA VAL A 99 -12.04 -67.88 27.39
C VAL A 99 -10.77 -67.90 28.24
N VAL A 100 -10.55 -66.85 29.03
CA VAL A 100 -9.35 -66.68 29.87
C VAL A 100 -9.79 -66.45 31.30
N ILE A 101 -9.07 -67.05 32.25
CA ILE A 101 -9.23 -66.82 33.68
C ILE A 101 -7.88 -66.52 34.33
N GLY A 102 -7.85 -65.57 35.25
CA GLY A 102 -6.65 -65.21 36.00
C GLY A 102 -6.94 -64.92 37.46
N ASN A 103 -5.91 -65.06 38.29
CA ASN A 103 -5.93 -64.63 39.68
C ASN A 103 -5.28 -63.24 39.84
N LEU A 104 -5.77 -62.48 40.81
CA LEU A 104 -5.30 -61.13 41.12
C LEU A 104 -4.77 -61.07 42.56
N PRO A 105 -3.81 -60.19 42.85
CA PRO A 105 -3.45 -59.86 44.22
C PRO A 105 -4.64 -59.20 44.92
N ASP A 106 -4.76 -59.45 46.23
CA ASP A 106 -5.84 -58.90 47.06
C ASP A 106 -5.83 -57.37 47.01
N THR A 107 -6.67 -56.83 46.13
CA THR A 107 -6.74 -55.39 45.85
C THR A 107 -8.13 -54.91 46.20
N TYR A 108 -8.26 -54.14 47.27
CA TYR A 108 -9.54 -53.60 47.69
C TYR A 108 -9.97 -52.44 46.79
N LYS A 109 -11.17 -52.54 46.21
CA LYS A 109 -11.80 -51.46 45.45
C LYS A 109 -12.82 -50.74 46.35
N PRO A 110 -12.55 -49.52 46.83
CA PRO A 110 -13.47 -48.80 47.72
C PRO A 110 -14.75 -48.33 47.01
N VAL A 111 -15.82 -48.12 47.80
CA VAL A 111 -17.08 -47.48 47.35
C VAL A 111 -17.09 -45.98 47.64
N LYS A 112 -17.96 -45.24 46.94
CA LYS A 112 -18.16 -43.79 47.09
C LYS A 112 -18.35 -43.32 48.55
N GLY A 113 -18.90 -44.17 49.43
CA GLY A 113 -19.12 -43.86 50.86
C GLY A 113 -17.87 -43.91 51.75
N GLU A 114 -16.73 -44.40 51.24
CA GLU A 114 -15.51 -44.66 52.03
C GLU A 114 -14.42 -43.58 51.83
N GLY A 115 -14.76 -42.46 51.19
CA GLY A 115 -13.84 -41.30 51.06
C GLY A 115 -12.75 -41.44 49.99
N ALA A 116 -12.70 -42.55 49.25
CA ALA A 116 -11.81 -42.77 48.11
C ALA A 116 -12.62 -43.01 46.83
N TYR A 117 -12.44 -42.16 45.81
CA TYR A 117 -13.17 -42.22 44.54
C TYR A 117 -12.18 -42.18 43.39
N SER A 118 -11.87 -43.35 42.82
CA SER A 118 -11.09 -43.48 41.60
C SER A 118 -11.59 -44.65 40.76
N ASP A 119 -11.52 -44.49 39.44
CA ASP A 119 -11.70 -45.58 38.48
C ASP A 119 -10.52 -46.53 38.60
N ALA A 120 -10.79 -47.83 38.57
CA ALA A 120 -9.73 -48.84 38.56
C ALA A 120 -9.61 -49.42 37.15
N ILE A 121 -8.42 -49.33 36.56
CA ILE A 121 -8.10 -49.93 35.27
C ILE A 121 -7.36 -51.23 35.53
N LEU A 122 -7.90 -52.34 35.05
CA LEU A 122 -7.25 -53.64 35.13
C LEU A 122 -6.81 -54.08 33.74
N ARG A 123 -5.55 -54.51 33.65
CA ARG A 123 -4.92 -55.03 32.43
C ARG A 123 -4.74 -56.53 32.57
N VAL A 124 -5.41 -57.30 31.73
CA VAL A 124 -5.34 -58.76 31.71
C VAL A 124 -4.47 -59.17 30.53
N GLN A 125 -3.26 -59.66 30.83
CA GLN A 125 -2.36 -60.18 29.81
C GLN A 125 -2.64 -61.66 29.58
N PHE A 126 -2.70 -62.10 28.32
CA PHE A 126 -2.84 -63.51 27.96
C PHE A 126 -2.09 -63.80 26.66
N LEU A 127 -1.69 -65.06 26.46
CA LEU A 127 -0.93 -65.48 25.28
C LEU A 127 -1.85 -66.05 24.20
N ALA A 128 -1.63 -65.71 22.94
CA ALA A 128 -2.26 -66.37 21.80
C ALA A 128 -1.20 -66.95 20.85
N ALA A 129 -1.55 -67.98 20.09
CA ALA A 129 -0.59 -68.65 19.21
C ALA A 129 -0.09 -67.73 18.08
N ASN A 130 -0.99 -66.93 17.50
CA ASN A 130 -0.73 -66.01 16.41
C ASN A 130 -1.54 -64.71 16.56
N ALA A 131 -1.05 -63.62 15.97
CA ALA A 131 -1.67 -62.32 16.14
C ALA A 131 -3.06 -62.19 15.46
N SER A 132 -3.29 -62.99 14.41
CA SER A 132 -4.53 -63.00 13.62
C SER A 132 -5.71 -63.70 14.31
N ILE A 133 -5.50 -64.31 15.49
CA ILE A 133 -6.51 -65.10 16.19
C ILE A 133 -7.43 -64.23 17.05
N ILE A 134 -7.00 -63.03 17.46
CA ILE A 134 -7.77 -62.15 18.35
C ILE A 134 -8.16 -60.88 17.61
N THR A 135 -9.44 -60.52 17.62
CA THR A 135 -9.90 -59.26 17.04
C THR A 135 -9.53 -58.10 17.96
N LEU A 136 -8.77 -57.15 17.44
CA LEU A 136 -8.42 -55.93 18.15
C LEU A 136 -9.64 -55.01 18.21
N GLN A 137 -10.06 -54.62 19.41
CA GLN A 137 -11.20 -53.74 19.62
C GLN A 137 -10.76 -52.52 20.44
N VAL A 138 -11.20 -51.34 20.01
CA VAL A 138 -11.02 -50.07 20.73
C VAL A 138 -12.38 -49.40 20.77
N ASP A 139 -12.92 -49.15 21.97
CA ASP A 139 -14.11 -48.30 22.11
C ASP A 139 -13.68 -46.82 22.02
N PRO A 140 -14.17 -46.04 21.03
CA PRO A 140 -13.80 -44.64 20.86
C PRO A 140 -14.46 -43.69 21.88
N ASN A 141 -15.43 -44.13 22.69
CA ASN A 141 -16.21 -43.26 23.57
C ASN A 141 -15.66 -43.10 25.01
N VAL A 142 -14.60 -43.83 25.39
CA VAL A 142 -13.90 -43.63 26.68
C VAL A 142 -12.39 -43.62 26.45
N ALA A 143 -11.91 -42.57 25.78
CA ALA A 143 -10.48 -42.37 25.53
C ALA A 143 -9.83 -41.63 26.73
N VAL A 144 -9.45 -42.35 27.78
CA VAL A 144 -8.38 -41.87 28.66
C VAL A 144 -7.06 -42.29 28.01
N ALA A 145 -6.55 -41.43 27.13
CA ALA A 145 -5.25 -41.62 26.51
C ALA A 145 -4.14 -41.49 27.57
N SER A 146 -3.34 -42.54 27.77
CA SER A 146 -2.13 -42.42 28.57
C SER A 146 -1.17 -41.43 27.90
N GLN A 147 -0.41 -40.66 28.68
CA GLN A 147 0.57 -39.70 28.16
C GLN A 147 1.54 -40.36 27.18
N THR A 148 1.92 -41.62 27.43
CA THR A 148 2.73 -42.45 26.53
C THR A 148 2.03 -42.76 25.21
N TRP A 149 0.72 -43.02 25.20
CA TRP A 149 -0.04 -43.25 23.96
C TRP A 149 -0.19 -41.98 23.13
N VAL A 150 -0.40 -40.82 23.77
CA VAL A 150 -0.43 -39.52 23.08
C VAL A 150 0.92 -39.26 22.41
N ILE A 151 2.03 -39.49 23.12
CA ILE A 151 3.37 -39.32 22.57
C ILE A 151 3.62 -40.30 21.41
N ASN A 152 3.28 -41.58 21.55
CA ASN A 152 3.57 -42.58 20.52
C ASN A 152 2.66 -42.48 19.28
N THR A 153 1.42 -41.99 19.43
CA THR A 153 0.43 -41.94 18.34
C THR A 153 0.47 -40.61 17.59
N PHE A 154 0.65 -39.48 18.28
CA PHE A 154 0.71 -38.17 17.62
C PHE A 154 2.11 -37.78 17.15
N ALA A 155 3.20 -38.26 17.77
CA ALA A 155 4.55 -37.89 17.33
C ALA A 155 4.94 -38.47 15.96
N LYS A 156 4.40 -39.62 15.54
CA LYS A 156 4.70 -40.18 14.22
C LYS A 156 3.92 -39.57 13.06
N ALA A 157 2.78 -38.91 13.34
CA ALA A 157 1.92 -38.35 12.28
C ALA A 157 2.00 -36.83 12.15
N MET A 158 2.53 -36.09 13.15
CA MET A 158 2.55 -34.62 13.12
C MET A 158 3.90 -33.97 13.40
N VAL A 159 4.95 -34.72 13.74
CA VAL A 159 6.28 -34.14 13.97
C VAL A 159 7.17 -34.52 12.79
N ILE A 160 7.33 -33.58 11.87
CA ILE A 160 8.38 -33.66 10.86
C ILE A 160 9.72 -33.56 11.62
N PRO A 161 10.59 -34.59 11.59
CA PRO A 161 11.86 -34.54 12.31
C PRO A 161 12.77 -33.45 11.73
N GLY A 162 13.58 -32.77 12.56
CA GLY A 162 14.76 -32.04 12.08
C GLY A 162 14.83 -30.51 12.22
N GLY A 163 13.89 -29.86 12.91
CA GLY A 163 13.97 -28.41 13.17
C GLY A 163 14.66 -28.05 14.48
N THR A 164 15.60 -27.11 14.46
CA THR A 164 16.12 -26.46 15.68
C THR A 164 15.18 -25.33 16.14
N THR A 165 15.31 -24.89 17.40
CA THR A 165 14.61 -23.68 17.89
C THR A 165 14.85 -22.52 16.92
N HIS A 166 13.79 -21.77 16.57
CA HIS A 166 13.78 -20.69 15.57
C HIS A 166 13.81 -21.08 14.09
N GLN A 167 13.58 -22.34 13.72
CA GLN A 167 13.33 -22.72 12.32
C GLN A 167 11.83 -22.92 12.07
N VAL A 168 11.39 -22.62 10.85
CA VAL A 168 10.06 -22.94 10.34
C VAL A 168 10.19 -23.91 9.17
N LEU A 169 9.18 -24.75 9.00
CA LEU A 169 9.11 -25.66 7.87
C LEU A 169 8.67 -24.88 6.61
N ALA A 170 9.52 -24.84 5.59
CA ALA A 170 9.21 -24.24 4.30
C ALA A 170 9.02 -25.33 3.23
N LYS A 171 7.99 -25.18 2.41
CA LYS A 171 7.74 -26.07 1.26
C LYS A 171 8.72 -25.71 0.14
N THR A 172 9.50 -26.66 -0.34
CA THR A 172 10.56 -26.43 -1.36
C THR A 172 10.12 -26.79 -2.78
N GLY A 173 8.96 -27.45 -2.92
CA GLY A 173 8.37 -27.78 -4.21
C GLY A 173 6.93 -28.27 -4.06
N ASN A 174 6.31 -28.76 -5.15
CA ASN A 174 4.88 -29.06 -5.16
C ASN A 174 4.56 -30.52 -4.80
N ALA A 175 5.56 -31.40 -4.72
CA ALA A 175 5.33 -32.80 -4.38
C ALA A 175 5.11 -32.99 -2.87
N ASP A 176 4.37 -34.04 -2.51
CA ASP A 176 4.23 -34.45 -1.11
C ASP A 176 5.60 -34.89 -0.57
N GLY A 177 6.02 -34.32 0.55
CA GLY A 177 7.32 -34.60 1.17
C GLY A 177 8.42 -33.58 0.87
N GLU A 178 8.21 -32.61 -0.03
CA GLU A 178 9.20 -31.57 -0.35
C GLU A 178 9.12 -30.40 0.63
N TYR A 179 9.81 -30.54 1.77
CA TYR A 179 9.94 -29.51 2.78
C TYR A 179 11.36 -29.45 3.34
N ASP A 180 11.79 -28.26 3.76
CA ASP A 180 13.09 -28.03 4.42
C ASP A 180 12.93 -27.08 5.61
N TRP A 181 13.76 -27.26 6.64
CA TRP A 181 13.74 -26.42 7.84
C TRP A 181 14.60 -25.18 7.59
N THR A 182 13.98 -24.00 7.60
CA THR A 182 14.66 -22.75 7.28
C THR A 182 14.38 -21.68 8.33
N ASP A 183 15.21 -20.63 8.33
CA ASP A 183 15.01 -19.46 9.16
C ASP A 183 13.69 -18.76 8.75
N PRO A 184 12.80 -18.37 9.68
CA PRO A 184 11.54 -17.68 9.37
C PRO A 184 11.73 -16.37 8.60
N THR A 185 12.89 -15.72 8.69
CA THR A 185 13.22 -14.52 7.90
C THR A 185 13.66 -14.85 6.46
N LYS A 186 13.95 -16.12 6.17
CA LYS A 186 14.35 -16.65 4.85
C LYS A 186 13.32 -17.62 4.25
N ALA A 187 12.30 -18.01 5.02
CA ALA A 187 11.22 -18.89 4.62
C ALA A 187 10.32 -18.22 3.59
N ASN A 188 10.64 -18.38 2.31
CA ASN A 188 9.77 -17.94 1.23
C ASN A 188 8.92 -19.13 0.77
N VAL A 189 7.62 -19.13 1.08
CA VAL A 189 6.68 -20.13 0.56
C VAL A 189 6.37 -19.74 -0.89
N VAL A 190 7.19 -20.23 -1.82
CA VAL A 190 6.98 -19.95 -3.24
C VAL A 190 6.09 -21.05 -3.82
N VAL A 191 4.78 -20.82 -3.83
CA VAL A 191 3.90 -21.60 -4.71
C VAL A 191 4.03 -20.98 -6.09
N ASN A 192 4.86 -21.59 -6.95
CA ASN A 192 5.02 -21.11 -8.32
C ASN A 192 3.67 -21.18 -9.05
N ALA A 193 3.30 -20.09 -9.72
CA ALA A 193 2.16 -20.07 -10.61
C ALA A 193 2.41 -21.05 -11.77
N ILE A 194 1.43 -21.91 -12.05
CA ILE A 194 1.46 -22.83 -13.18
C ILE A 194 0.49 -22.31 -14.22
N GLU A 195 0.99 -22.03 -15.43
CA GLU A 195 0.17 -21.50 -16.51
C GLU A 195 -0.06 -22.53 -17.62
N GLU A 196 -1.29 -22.55 -18.11
CA GLU A 196 -1.68 -23.30 -19.29
C GLU A 196 -2.31 -22.36 -20.32
N LEU A 197 -1.62 -22.21 -21.45
CA LEU A 197 -2.11 -21.48 -22.61
C LEU A 197 -2.80 -22.44 -23.58
N GLN A 198 -4.06 -22.17 -23.92
CA GLN A 198 -4.78 -22.86 -24.98
C GLN A 198 -5.31 -21.88 -26.03
N THR A 199 -5.73 -22.42 -27.17
CA THR A 199 -6.37 -21.67 -28.25
C THR A 199 -7.78 -22.22 -28.45
N LEU A 200 -8.79 -21.38 -28.29
CA LEU A 200 -10.19 -21.79 -28.41
C LEU A 200 -10.56 -22.02 -29.87
N ALA A 201 -11.28 -23.10 -30.13
CA ALA A 201 -12.01 -23.31 -31.37
C ALA A 201 -13.26 -22.41 -31.43
N ALA A 202 -13.83 -22.22 -32.63
CA ALA A 202 -15.07 -21.47 -32.78
C ALA A 202 -16.17 -22.08 -31.90
N ASN A 203 -16.83 -21.24 -31.10
CA ASN A 203 -17.95 -21.64 -30.23
C ASN A 203 -17.60 -22.65 -29.13
N GLN A 204 -16.31 -22.86 -28.84
CA GLN A 204 -15.90 -23.72 -27.75
C GLN A 204 -16.21 -23.07 -26.40
N THR A 205 -17.03 -23.75 -25.59
CA THR A 205 -17.38 -23.33 -24.22
C THR A 205 -16.93 -24.32 -23.15
N GLN A 206 -16.46 -25.50 -23.54
CA GLN A 206 -15.91 -26.50 -22.61
C GLN A 206 -14.41 -26.62 -22.81
N LEU A 207 -13.67 -26.64 -21.70
CA LEU A 207 -12.21 -26.74 -21.69
C LEU A 207 -11.75 -27.85 -20.76
N THR A 208 -10.74 -28.59 -21.20
CA THR A 208 -10.03 -29.58 -20.38
C THR A 208 -8.58 -29.11 -20.22
N LEU A 209 -8.13 -29.03 -18.99
CA LEU A 209 -6.81 -28.60 -18.57
C LEU A 209 -5.87 -29.80 -18.50
N ALA A 210 -4.67 -29.66 -19.06
CA ALA A 210 -3.64 -30.69 -19.09
C ALA A 210 -2.53 -30.47 -18.06
N LYS A 211 -2.36 -29.23 -17.59
CA LYS A 211 -1.27 -28.78 -16.70
C LYS A 211 -1.78 -28.15 -15.42
N THR A 212 -2.99 -27.59 -15.44
CA THR A 212 -3.62 -26.97 -14.27
C THR A 212 -4.88 -27.71 -13.82
N THR A 213 -5.32 -27.41 -12.60
CA THR A 213 -6.56 -27.90 -12.00
C THR A 213 -7.51 -26.74 -11.75
N THR A 214 -8.79 -27.02 -11.53
CA THR A 214 -9.81 -25.98 -11.26
C THR A 214 -9.73 -25.38 -9.86
N VAL A 215 -8.86 -25.89 -8.98
CA VAL A 215 -8.66 -25.39 -7.62
C VAL A 215 -7.68 -24.22 -7.64
N GLY A 216 -8.10 -23.05 -7.15
CA GLY A 216 -7.25 -21.85 -7.15
C GLY A 216 -6.90 -21.35 -8.56
N LEU A 217 -7.78 -21.62 -9.54
CA LEU A 217 -7.59 -21.28 -10.94
C LEU A 217 -8.05 -19.85 -11.24
N ALA A 218 -7.21 -19.08 -11.91
CA ALA A 218 -7.57 -17.85 -12.61
C ALA A 218 -7.67 -18.13 -14.11
N VAL A 219 -8.75 -17.67 -14.75
CA VAL A 219 -8.99 -17.84 -16.18
C VAL A 219 -8.99 -16.48 -16.86
N TYR A 220 -8.19 -16.33 -17.91
CA TYR A 220 -8.08 -15.12 -18.71
C TYR A 220 -8.39 -15.43 -20.16
N VAL A 221 -9.25 -14.61 -20.79
CA VAL A 221 -9.53 -14.69 -22.22
C VAL A 221 -9.20 -13.37 -22.87
N ALA A 222 -8.36 -13.40 -23.91
CA ALA A 222 -7.86 -12.19 -24.58
C ALA A 222 -7.29 -11.12 -23.61
N GLY A 223 -6.63 -11.56 -22.53
CA GLY A 223 -6.05 -10.69 -21.51
C GLY A 223 -7.01 -10.19 -20.43
N THR A 224 -8.31 -10.49 -20.52
CA THR A 224 -9.31 -10.13 -19.50
C THR A 224 -9.57 -11.31 -18.56
N ARG A 225 -9.52 -11.07 -17.24
CA ARG A 225 -9.85 -12.09 -16.23
C ARG A 225 -11.35 -12.34 -16.16
N LEU A 226 -11.75 -13.60 -16.11
CA LEU A 226 -13.13 -14.03 -15.95
C LEU A 226 -13.48 -14.33 -14.49
N ARG A 227 -14.69 -13.96 -14.06
CA ARG A 227 -15.23 -14.24 -12.73
C ARG A 227 -15.68 -15.69 -12.58
N ALA A 228 -15.14 -16.37 -11.56
CA ALA A 228 -15.53 -17.73 -11.21
C ALA A 228 -16.98 -17.78 -10.72
N GLY A 229 -17.74 -18.78 -11.17
CA GLY A 229 -19.17 -18.97 -10.83
C GLY A 229 -20.15 -18.14 -11.66
N GLU A 230 -19.67 -17.10 -12.37
CA GLU A 230 -20.49 -16.25 -13.24
C GLU A 230 -20.10 -16.42 -14.71
N GLU A 231 -18.82 -16.18 -15.04
CA GLU A 231 -18.31 -16.15 -16.41
C GLU A 231 -17.61 -17.46 -16.79
N TRP A 232 -17.21 -18.25 -15.80
CA TRP A 232 -16.78 -19.64 -15.97
C TRP A 232 -17.09 -20.46 -14.70
N THR A 233 -17.31 -21.76 -14.87
CA THR A 233 -17.64 -22.68 -13.77
C THR A 233 -16.85 -23.97 -13.91
N ALA A 234 -16.31 -24.49 -12.81
CA ALA A 234 -15.65 -25.79 -12.79
C ALA A 234 -16.68 -26.91 -13.01
N THR A 235 -16.42 -27.80 -13.96
CA THR A 235 -17.23 -29.00 -14.23
C THR A 235 -16.56 -30.28 -13.72
N GLY A 236 -15.28 -30.20 -13.32
CA GLY A 236 -14.48 -31.27 -12.75
C GLY A 236 -13.15 -30.73 -12.20
N SER A 237 -12.24 -31.62 -11.77
CA SER A 237 -10.93 -31.22 -11.23
C SER A 237 -9.99 -30.63 -12.28
N THR A 238 -10.17 -30.98 -13.55
CA THR A 238 -9.39 -30.45 -14.70
C THR A 238 -10.29 -30.00 -15.85
N SER A 239 -11.58 -29.76 -15.60
CA SER A 239 -12.52 -29.33 -16.64
C SER A 239 -13.36 -28.14 -16.18
N LEU A 240 -13.62 -27.22 -17.09
CA LEU A 240 -14.42 -26.02 -16.85
C LEU A 240 -15.31 -25.69 -18.04
N SER A 241 -16.41 -24.98 -17.77
CA SER A 241 -17.26 -24.36 -18.78
C SER A 241 -17.13 -22.83 -18.73
N LEU A 242 -17.19 -22.20 -19.90
CA LEU A 242 -17.26 -20.75 -20.09
C LEU A 242 -18.73 -20.37 -20.33
N ALA A 243 -19.17 -19.26 -19.75
CA ALA A 243 -20.53 -18.75 -19.95
C ALA A 243 -20.76 -18.22 -21.37
N ASN A 244 -19.70 -17.74 -22.03
CA ASN A 244 -19.73 -17.19 -23.38
C ASN A 244 -18.81 -17.97 -24.33
N SER A 245 -19.19 -18.03 -25.60
CA SER A 245 -18.33 -18.48 -26.69
C SER A 245 -17.43 -17.36 -27.21
N TYR A 246 -16.23 -17.72 -27.67
CA TYR A 246 -15.27 -16.78 -28.25
C TYR A 246 -14.95 -17.14 -29.72
N PRO A 247 -14.49 -16.17 -30.54
CA PRO A 247 -14.03 -16.45 -31.90
C PRO A 247 -12.90 -17.48 -31.94
N ALA A 248 -12.84 -18.26 -33.02
CA ALA A 248 -11.74 -19.19 -33.24
C ALA A 248 -10.39 -18.46 -33.19
N GLY A 249 -9.40 -19.08 -32.54
CA GLY A 249 -8.06 -18.50 -32.42
C GLY A 249 -7.87 -17.64 -31.17
N THR A 250 -8.93 -17.37 -30.41
CA THR A 250 -8.83 -16.64 -29.14
C THR A 250 -7.94 -17.41 -28.17
N LYS A 251 -6.97 -16.71 -27.57
CA LYS A 251 -6.07 -17.26 -26.57
C LYS A 251 -6.73 -17.22 -25.20
N ILE A 252 -6.69 -18.35 -24.50
CA ILE A 252 -7.13 -18.50 -23.11
C ILE A 252 -5.93 -18.91 -22.27
N VAL A 253 -5.75 -18.26 -21.12
CA VAL A 253 -4.71 -18.58 -20.13
C VAL A 253 -5.40 -19.03 -18.86
N CYS A 254 -5.05 -20.24 -18.41
CA CYS A 254 -5.52 -20.84 -17.18
C CYS A 254 -4.34 -20.93 -16.22
N ALA A 255 -4.30 -20.04 -15.23
CA ALA A 255 -3.19 -19.91 -14.28
C ALA A 255 -3.62 -20.42 -12.90
N GLN A 256 -2.96 -21.47 -12.41
CA GLN A 256 -3.20 -22.03 -11.09
C GLN A 256 -2.23 -21.47 -10.07
N ASN A 257 -2.72 -21.19 -8.86
CA ASN A 257 -1.98 -20.52 -7.79
C ASN A 257 -1.45 -19.16 -8.24
N ASP A 258 -2.22 -18.50 -9.12
CA ASP A 258 -1.92 -17.15 -9.56
C ASP A 258 -1.96 -16.22 -8.33
N PRO A 259 -0.83 -15.59 -7.94
CA PRO A 259 -0.80 -14.64 -6.82
C PRO A 259 -1.72 -13.44 -7.07
N LEU A 260 -2.13 -13.20 -8.33
CA LEU A 260 -3.11 -12.18 -8.73
C LEU A 260 -4.55 -12.53 -8.28
N GLY A 261 -4.73 -13.60 -7.50
CA GLY A 261 -5.96 -13.89 -6.77
C GLY A 261 -6.41 -12.75 -5.84
N ALA A 262 -5.48 -11.94 -5.34
CA ALA A 262 -5.78 -10.66 -4.70
C ALA A 262 -5.68 -9.55 -5.74
N LEU A 263 -6.63 -8.62 -5.69
CA LEU A 263 -6.65 -7.32 -6.37
C LEU A 263 -5.26 -6.85 -6.80
N MET A 264 -5.12 -6.40 -8.07
CA MET A 264 -4.02 -5.55 -8.55
C MET A 264 -3.40 -4.76 -7.39
N ASP A 265 -2.09 -4.94 -7.16
CA ASP A 265 -1.39 -4.33 -6.02
C ASP A 265 -1.86 -2.87 -5.85
N PRO A 266 -2.23 -2.44 -4.62
CA PRO A 266 -2.55 -1.04 -4.39
C PRO A 266 -1.39 -0.19 -4.88
N LEU A 267 -1.71 0.88 -5.61
CA LEU A 267 -0.72 1.71 -6.30
C LEU A 267 0.51 1.96 -5.41
N MET A 268 1.63 1.40 -5.80
CA MET A 268 2.87 1.49 -5.06
C MET A 268 3.40 2.90 -5.24
N ARG A 269 3.47 3.67 -4.15
CA ARG A 269 4.06 5.03 -4.17
C ARG A 269 5.46 5.05 -4.83
N ALA A 270 6.24 4.00 -4.60
CA ALA A 270 7.58 3.84 -5.16
C ALA A 270 7.59 3.61 -6.69
N GLN A 271 6.50 3.09 -7.27
CA GLN A 271 6.39 2.86 -8.71
C GLN A 271 5.83 4.05 -9.49
N ASN A 272 5.41 5.12 -8.80
CA ASN A 272 4.99 6.39 -9.43
C ASN A 272 4.01 6.18 -10.61
N LEU A 273 2.96 5.39 -10.41
CA LEU A 273 1.93 5.08 -11.41
C LEU A 273 2.42 4.24 -12.60
N ALA A 274 3.60 3.65 -12.54
CA ALA A 274 4.09 2.71 -13.57
C ALA A 274 3.35 1.35 -13.54
N ASP A 275 2.82 1.01 -12.38
CA ASP A 275 1.97 -0.12 -12.05
C ASP A 275 0.52 0.04 -12.53
N LEU A 276 0.18 1.19 -13.12
CA LEU A 276 -1.16 1.47 -13.60
C LEU A 276 -1.35 0.97 -15.05
N PRO A 277 -2.30 0.04 -15.33
CA PRO A 277 -2.43 -0.63 -16.62
C PRO A 277 -2.68 0.28 -17.82
N ASP A 278 -3.45 1.35 -17.61
CA ASP A 278 -3.75 2.35 -18.63
C ASP A 278 -3.74 3.76 -18.04
N LYS A 279 -2.59 4.42 -18.20
CA LYS A 279 -2.36 5.77 -17.69
C LYS A 279 -3.30 6.81 -18.32
N ALA A 280 -3.73 6.60 -19.57
CA ALA A 280 -4.61 7.55 -20.25
C ALA A 280 -6.03 7.45 -19.71
N LYS A 281 -6.54 6.23 -19.51
CA LYS A 281 -7.87 6.00 -18.96
C LYS A 281 -7.98 6.44 -17.50
N ALA A 282 -6.97 6.18 -16.66
CA ALA A 282 -6.98 6.64 -15.27
C ALA A 282 -6.96 8.17 -15.17
N ARG A 283 -6.18 8.84 -16.03
CA ARG A 283 -6.18 10.31 -16.15
C ARG A 283 -7.56 10.84 -16.54
N ALA A 284 -8.19 10.24 -17.55
CA ALA A 284 -9.53 10.63 -18.00
C ALA A 284 -10.58 10.48 -16.89
N ASN A 285 -10.55 9.38 -16.13
CA ASN A 285 -11.50 9.14 -15.03
C ASN A 285 -11.32 10.07 -13.83
N LEU A 286 -10.10 10.57 -13.60
CA LEU A 286 -9.77 11.49 -12.51
C LEU A 286 -9.78 12.96 -12.95
N GLU A 287 -10.13 13.23 -14.21
CA GLU A 287 -10.10 14.57 -14.79
C GLU A 287 -8.70 15.22 -14.71
N LEU A 288 -7.64 14.41 -14.76
CA LEU A 288 -6.26 14.85 -14.69
C LEU A 288 -5.66 14.95 -16.10
N TYR A 289 -5.13 16.12 -16.45
CA TYR A 289 -4.41 16.31 -17.71
C TYR A 289 -3.06 15.57 -17.71
N SER A 290 -2.65 15.02 -18.84
CA SER A 290 -1.30 14.49 -19.01
C SER A 290 -0.26 15.61 -19.00
N LYS A 291 1.00 15.27 -18.69
CA LYS A 291 2.12 16.20 -18.82
C LYS A 291 2.17 16.80 -20.24
N THR A 292 1.98 16.00 -21.29
CA THR A 292 1.95 16.48 -22.67
C THR A 292 0.82 17.46 -22.95
N GLU A 293 -0.37 17.23 -22.39
CA GLU A 293 -1.51 18.16 -22.53
C GLU A 293 -1.29 19.46 -21.75
N VAL A 294 -0.74 19.38 -20.53
CA VAL A 294 -0.34 20.56 -19.76
C VAL A 294 0.78 21.33 -20.44
N ASP A 295 1.78 20.63 -20.97
CA ASP A 295 2.89 21.22 -21.73
C ASP A 295 2.38 21.83 -23.05
N ALA A 296 1.39 21.23 -23.71
CA ALA A 296 0.72 21.80 -24.89
C ALA A 296 -0.14 23.04 -24.53
N LEU A 297 -0.72 23.08 -23.34
CA LEU A 297 -1.39 24.29 -22.83
C LEU A 297 -0.37 25.39 -22.48
N LEU A 298 0.82 25.04 -21.96
CA LEU A 298 1.93 25.94 -21.69
C LEU A 298 2.57 26.47 -22.99
N SER A 299 2.65 25.65 -24.03
CA SER A 299 3.11 26.02 -25.38
C SER A 299 2.27 27.11 -26.06
N ARG A 300 1.11 27.50 -25.50
CA ARG A 300 0.31 28.62 -26.01
C ARG A 300 0.93 29.98 -25.71
N VAL A 301 1.88 30.05 -24.78
CA VAL A 301 2.60 31.28 -24.45
C VAL A 301 4.09 31.00 -24.58
N PRO A 302 4.73 31.39 -25.69
CA PRO A 302 6.16 31.17 -25.91
C PRO A 302 7.02 31.78 -24.81
N ALA A 303 8.12 31.10 -24.46
CA ALA A 303 9.16 31.69 -23.60
C ALA A 303 9.62 33.04 -24.18
N GLY A 304 9.85 34.01 -23.32
CA GLY A 304 10.14 35.40 -23.70
C GLY A 304 8.91 36.29 -23.86
N THR A 305 7.69 35.73 -23.84
CA THR A 305 6.47 36.54 -23.80
C THR A 305 6.42 37.41 -22.55
N VAL A 306 6.25 38.72 -22.74
CA VAL A 306 6.02 39.68 -21.66
C VAL A 306 4.52 39.98 -21.55
N THR A 307 4.02 40.04 -20.32
CA THR A 307 2.66 40.52 -20.02
C THR A 307 2.63 41.30 -18.71
N TYR A 308 1.52 42.01 -18.49
CA TYR A 308 1.26 42.77 -17.27
C TYR A 308 0.31 41.99 -16.36
N PHE A 309 0.74 41.76 -15.12
CA PHE A 309 0.01 40.99 -14.13
C PHE A 309 -0.47 41.89 -12.98
N ALA A 310 -1.71 41.68 -12.53
CA ALA A 310 -2.31 42.50 -11.49
C ALA A 310 -1.88 42.13 -10.05
N GLY A 311 -1.19 41.00 -9.86
CA GLY A 311 -0.66 40.57 -8.56
C GLY A 311 0.74 41.14 -8.25
N GLY A 312 1.11 41.17 -6.96
CA GLY A 312 2.41 41.69 -6.49
C GLY A 312 3.60 40.74 -6.65
N SER A 313 3.36 39.47 -7.00
CA SER A 313 4.37 38.42 -7.19
C SER A 313 4.19 37.73 -8.54
N ALA A 314 5.30 37.32 -9.15
CA ALA A 314 5.25 36.55 -10.39
C ALA A 314 4.73 35.13 -10.06
N PRO A 315 3.75 34.61 -10.81
CA PRO A 315 3.27 33.24 -10.64
C PRO A 315 4.32 32.22 -11.11
N VAL A 316 4.15 30.95 -10.72
CA VAL A 316 5.01 29.85 -11.18
C VAL A 316 5.03 29.80 -12.71
N GLY A 317 6.22 29.62 -13.29
CA GLY A 317 6.42 29.63 -14.74
C GLY A 317 6.68 31.01 -15.33
N TRP A 318 6.77 32.06 -14.48
CA TRP A 318 7.05 33.43 -14.89
C TRP A 318 8.11 34.08 -13.99
N PHE A 319 8.95 34.95 -14.57
CA PHE A 319 9.82 35.85 -13.83
C PHE A 319 9.27 37.27 -13.80
N LYS A 320 9.70 38.07 -12.83
CA LYS A 320 9.55 39.52 -12.90
C LYS A 320 10.49 40.04 -14.00
N ALA A 321 10.01 40.93 -14.86
CA ALA A 321 10.87 41.65 -15.81
C ALA A 321 11.60 42.80 -15.09
N ASN A 322 12.59 42.45 -14.28
CA ASN A 322 13.29 43.35 -13.34
C ASN A 322 14.81 43.44 -13.57
N GLY A 323 15.31 43.03 -14.73
CA GLY A 323 16.74 43.08 -15.05
C GLY A 323 17.61 41.99 -14.40
N ALA A 324 17.03 41.04 -13.67
CA ALA A 324 17.81 40.01 -12.98
C ALA A 324 18.59 39.12 -13.94
N ALA A 325 19.80 38.71 -13.53
CA ALA A 325 20.58 37.68 -14.21
C ALA A 325 20.05 36.29 -13.85
N VAL A 326 19.75 35.46 -14.85
CA VAL A 326 19.25 34.09 -14.68
C VAL A 326 20.11 33.10 -15.47
N SER A 327 20.10 31.82 -15.07
CA SER A 327 20.94 30.78 -15.67
C SER A 327 20.52 30.43 -17.10
N ARG A 328 21.50 30.40 -18.02
CA ARG A 328 21.30 29.97 -19.42
C ARG A 328 20.87 28.51 -19.52
N SER A 329 21.47 27.63 -18.69
CA SER A 329 21.19 26.19 -18.73
C SER A 329 19.86 25.84 -18.06
N ALA A 330 19.49 26.53 -16.98
CA ALA A 330 18.22 26.29 -16.30
C ALA A 330 17.02 26.80 -17.11
N TYR A 331 17.21 27.88 -17.89
CA TYR A 331 16.17 28.53 -18.68
C TYR A 331 16.55 28.61 -20.16
N ALA A 332 16.88 27.46 -20.75
CA ALA A 332 17.43 27.37 -22.11
C ALA A 332 16.48 27.88 -23.19
N GLU A 333 15.17 27.62 -23.08
CA GLU A 333 14.17 28.13 -24.02
C GLU A 333 14.06 29.66 -23.96
N LEU A 334 14.05 30.22 -22.75
CA LEU A 334 14.05 31.67 -22.56
C LEU A 334 15.34 32.31 -23.09
N PHE A 335 16.51 31.68 -22.87
CA PHE A 335 17.77 32.15 -23.42
C PHE A 335 17.79 32.08 -24.94
N ALA A 336 17.22 31.03 -25.54
CA ALA A 336 17.09 30.93 -26.99
C ALA A 336 16.21 32.05 -27.57
N ALA A 337 15.17 32.49 -26.83
CA ALA A 337 14.30 33.58 -27.25
C ALA A 337 14.92 34.98 -27.09
N LEU A 338 15.63 35.24 -25.98
CA LEU A 338 16.15 36.59 -25.65
C LEU A 338 17.59 36.82 -26.08
N GLY A 339 18.40 35.76 -26.13
CA GLY A 339 19.84 35.85 -26.23
C GLY A 339 20.42 36.77 -25.14
N THR A 340 21.20 37.77 -25.56
CA THR A 340 21.83 38.76 -24.68
C THR A 340 21.30 40.18 -24.91
N ALA A 341 20.14 40.34 -25.55
CA ALA A 341 19.59 41.64 -25.92
C ALA A 341 19.34 42.57 -24.70
N HIS A 342 19.07 41.98 -23.54
CA HIS A 342 18.84 42.71 -22.28
C HIS A 342 20.06 42.71 -21.35
N GLY A 343 21.20 42.23 -21.83
CA GLY A 343 22.46 42.15 -21.10
C GLY A 343 23.01 40.73 -21.06
N PRO A 344 24.34 40.56 -21.14
CA PRO A 344 24.99 39.26 -21.24
C PRO A 344 25.04 38.49 -19.90
N GLY A 345 24.52 39.05 -18.80
CA GLY A 345 24.74 38.53 -17.46
C GLY A 345 26.22 38.59 -17.08
N ASP A 346 26.73 37.47 -16.54
CA ASP A 346 28.15 37.22 -16.32
C ASP A 346 28.96 36.94 -17.60
N GLY A 347 28.31 36.91 -18.77
CA GLY A 347 28.94 36.61 -20.07
C GLY A 347 29.08 35.12 -20.37
N PHE A 348 28.89 34.23 -19.39
CA PHE A 348 29.16 32.79 -19.52
C PHE A 348 27.96 31.92 -19.16
N THR A 349 27.53 31.96 -17.89
CA THR A 349 26.53 31.03 -17.35
C THR A 349 25.14 31.64 -17.21
N THR A 350 25.03 32.96 -17.33
CA THR A 350 23.79 33.72 -17.13
C THR A 350 23.49 34.67 -18.29
N PHE A 351 22.26 35.19 -18.30
CA PHE A 351 21.81 36.27 -19.18
C PHE A 351 20.80 37.14 -18.40
N ASN A 352 20.62 38.39 -18.81
CA ASN A 352 19.72 39.29 -18.11
C ASN A 352 18.30 39.22 -18.69
N LEU A 353 17.32 39.32 -17.79
CA LEU A 353 15.93 39.61 -18.15
C LEU A 353 15.78 41.09 -18.55
N PRO A 354 14.71 41.47 -19.28
CA PRO A 354 14.35 42.88 -19.43
C PRO A 354 14.11 43.53 -18.06
N ASP A 355 14.46 44.81 -17.90
CA ASP A 355 13.99 45.63 -16.77
C ASP A 355 12.93 46.60 -17.28
N LEU A 356 11.66 46.32 -16.97
CA LEU A 356 10.52 47.10 -17.45
C LEU A 356 9.84 47.90 -16.33
N ARG A 357 10.51 48.03 -15.18
CA ARG A 357 9.97 48.74 -14.02
C ARG A 357 9.96 50.24 -14.31
N GLY A 358 8.76 50.81 -14.44
CA GLY A 358 8.58 52.25 -14.71
C GLY A 358 8.68 52.62 -16.19
N GLU A 359 8.89 51.65 -17.08
CA GLU A 359 9.07 51.89 -18.51
C GLU A 359 7.74 51.89 -19.28
N PHE A 360 7.67 52.71 -20.33
CA PHE A 360 6.59 52.66 -21.31
C PHE A 360 7.04 51.86 -22.53
N VAL A 361 6.36 50.74 -22.82
CA VAL A 361 6.74 49.86 -23.94
C VAL A 361 6.18 50.40 -25.26
N ARG A 362 7.00 50.36 -26.30
CA ARG A 362 6.66 50.72 -27.67
C ARG A 362 6.92 49.57 -28.63
N GLY A 363 6.30 49.62 -29.82
CA GLY A 363 6.60 48.67 -30.90
C GLY A 363 8.01 48.88 -31.45
N LEU A 364 8.70 47.78 -31.75
CA LEU A 364 9.97 47.79 -32.48
C LEU A 364 9.72 48.20 -33.94
N ASP A 365 10.60 49.02 -34.53
CA ASP A 365 10.47 49.45 -35.92
C ASP A 365 10.54 48.29 -36.92
N ASP A 366 11.41 47.32 -36.65
CA ASP A 366 11.61 46.08 -37.42
C ASP A 366 11.67 46.30 -38.95
N GLY A 367 12.35 47.38 -39.37
CA GLY A 367 12.57 47.72 -40.78
C GLY A 367 11.49 48.57 -41.42
N ARG A 368 10.44 49.00 -40.70
CA ARG A 368 9.40 49.89 -41.22
C ARG A 368 9.93 51.28 -41.56
N GLY A 369 10.95 51.76 -40.85
CA GLY A 369 11.63 53.01 -41.14
C GLY A 369 11.09 54.25 -40.43
N VAL A 370 10.22 54.10 -39.43
CA VAL A 370 9.70 55.21 -38.62
C VAL A 370 10.58 55.49 -37.40
N ASP A 371 11.15 54.45 -36.80
CA ASP A 371 12.00 54.54 -35.60
C ASP A 371 13.31 53.73 -35.77
N LYS A 372 14.03 54.05 -36.84
CA LYS A 372 15.19 53.27 -37.35
C LYS A 372 16.36 53.14 -36.37
N SER A 373 16.52 54.09 -35.45
CA SER A 373 17.67 54.15 -34.54
C SER A 373 17.49 53.30 -33.29
N ARG A 374 16.36 52.58 -33.16
CA ARG A 374 16.05 51.76 -31.99
C ARG A 374 16.24 50.29 -32.29
N MET A 375 16.91 49.61 -31.37
CA MET A 375 17.13 48.17 -31.39
C MET A 375 16.27 47.50 -30.31
N LEU A 376 16.00 46.21 -30.47
CA LEU A 376 15.27 45.44 -29.47
C LEU A 376 15.96 45.56 -28.10
N GLY A 377 15.21 45.99 -27.09
CA GLY A 377 15.72 46.17 -25.72
C GLY A 377 16.41 47.51 -25.45
N SER A 378 16.57 48.42 -26.42
CA SER A 378 17.16 49.74 -26.16
C SER A 378 16.22 50.65 -25.38
N ALA A 379 16.75 51.30 -24.33
CA ALA A 379 16.04 52.36 -23.60
C ALA A 379 16.08 53.70 -24.35
N GLN A 380 15.12 54.57 -24.03
CA GLN A 380 15.04 55.94 -24.54
C GLN A 380 14.50 56.86 -23.45
N ASP A 381 15.17 57.98 -23.23
CA ASP A 381 14.67 59.03 -22.35
C ASP A 381 13.40 59.69 -22.90
N GLY A 382 12.56 60.19 -22.01
CA GLY A 382 11.40 60.99 -22.39
C GLY A 382 11.80 62.22 -23.20
N GLN A 383 11.10 62.48 -24.30
CA GLN A 383 11.33 63.64 -25.15
C GLN A 383 10.01 64.29 -25.56
N ASN A 384 9.91 65.59 -25.37
CA ASN A 384 8.84 66.41 -25.96
C ASN A 384 9.26 66.84 -27.36
N GLN A 385 8.32 66.91 -28.29
CA GLN A 385 8.58 67.50 -29.60
C GLN A 385 8.94 68.98 -29.41
N GLU A 386 10.00 69.42 -30.10
CA GLU A 386 10.36 70.83 -30.15
C GLU A 386 9.17 71.66 -30.66
N HIS A 387 8.83 72.72 -29.92
CA HIS A 387 7.78 73.66 -30.28
C HIS A 387 8.06 75.03 -29.66
N SER A 388 7.41 76.06 -30.18
CA SER A 388 7.56 77.45 -29.74
C SER A 388 6.28 77.98 -29.10
N HIS A 389 6.42 78.78 -28.05
CA HIS A 389 5.33 79.59 -27.50
C HIS A 389 5.52 81.06 -27.90
N ASN A 390 4.48 81.66 -28.47
CA ASN A 390 4.50 83.07 -28.84
C ASN A 390 3.90 83.91 -27.71
N GLY A 391 4.74 84.64 -26.98
CA GLY A 391 4.30 85.70 -26.07
C GLY A 391 4.16 87.03 -26.81
N ARG A 392 3.15 87.83 -26.45
CA ARG A 392 3.06 89.24 -26.88
C ARG A 392 2.92 90.11 -25.63
N THR A 393 3.88 90.97 -25.39
CA THR A 393 3.66 92.15 -24.53
C THR A 393 3.08 93.25 -25.42
N ALA A 394 2.09 94.00 -24.93
CA ALA A 394 1.67 95.20 -25.65
C ALA A 394 2.89 96.11 -25.82
N THR A 395 3.07 96.71 -27.00
CA THR A 395 4.01 97.81 -27.17
C THR A 395 3.62 98.88 -26.16
N ALA A 396 4.42 99.09 -25.12
CA ALA A 396 4.36 100.36 -24.42
C ALA A 396 4.92 101.37 -25.41
N GLY A 397 4.03 101.91 -26.25
CA GLY A 397 4.41 102.96 -27.19
C GLY A 397 5.12 104.09 -26.45
N ALA A 398 5.69 105.02 -27.22
CA ALA A 398 6.31 106.24 -26.73
C ALA A 398 5.68 106.77 -25.44
N HIS A 399 6.39 106.66 -24.31
CA HIS A 399 5.95 107.20 -23.03
C HIS A 399 7.07 107.98 -22.33
N SER A 400 6.66 108.91 -21.45
CA SER A 400 7.53 109.76 -20.64
C SER A 400 7.10 109.67 -19.17
N HIS A 401 8.06 109.63 -18.26
CA HIS A 401 7.80 109.76 -16.83
C HIS A 401 7.82 111.22 -16.39
N SER A 402 6.91 111.57 -15.47
CA SER A 402 6.85 112.87 -14.81
C SER A 402 7.34 112.73 -13.37
N TYR A 403 8.26 113.59 -12.94
CA TYR A 403 8.68 113.65 -11.54
C TYR A 403 8.66 115.09 -11.03
N MET A 404 8.38 115.23 -9.73
CA MET A 404 8.48 116.50 -9.01
C MET A 404 9.91 116.65 -8.50
N ASN A 405 10.58 117.72 -8.89
CA ASN A 405 11.82 118.13 -8.23
C ASN A 405 11.48 119.21 -7.20
N THR A 406 11.51 118.86 -5.91
CA THR A 406 11.47 119.85 -4.82
C THR A 406 12.88 120.40 -4.65
N ASP A 407 13.15 121.52 -5.34
CA ASP A 407 14.43 122.22 -5.31
C ASP A 407 14.71 122.79 -3.90
N THR A 408 15.32 121.98 -3.03
CA THR A 408 15.85 122.46 -1.73
C THR A 408 17.36 122.47 -1.76
N ALA A 409 17.97 123.30 -2.62
CA ALA A 409 19.40 123.57 -2.56
C ALA A 409 19.83 124.94 -3.11
N LEU A 410 19.94 125.90 -2.19
CA LEU A 410 21.01 126.91 -2.07
C LEU A 410 22.03 126.94 -3.24
N THR A 411 21.87 127.90 -4.17
CA THR A 411 23.00 128.36 -4.98
C THR A 411 23.07 129.88 -5.01
N ARG A 412 24.26 130.37 -4.62
CA ARG A 412 24.63 131.76 -4.38
C ARG A 412 24.80 132.53 -5.70
N SER A 413 24.24 133.74 -5.75
CA SER A 413 24.79 134.94 -6.41
C SER A 413 25.16 134.88 -7.90
N SER A 414 24.45 135.63 -8.74
CA SER A 414 24.90 137.00 -9.12
C SER A 414 23.91 137.69 -10.06
N GLY A 415 23.46 138.89 -9.63
CA GLY A 415 23.01 140.01 -10.46
C GLY A 415 22.04 139.73 -11.61
N LEU A 416 20.75 140.00 -11.39
CA LEU A 416 19.93 140.88 -12.23
C LEU A 416 18.63 141.21 -11.47
N SER A 417 18.33 142.49 -11.40
CA SER A 417 17.21 143.07 -10.65
C SER A 417 15.92 142.90 -11.46
N GLY A 418 14.89 142.31 -10.86
CA GLY A 418 13.55 142.23 -11.47
C GLY A 418 12.73 141.07 -10.92
N GLY A 419 12.10 141.28 -9.76
CA GLY A 419 10.96 140.53 -9.21
C GLY A 419 10.78 139.06 -9.60
N ASN A 420 11.38 138.16 -8.82
CA ASN A 420 11.02 136.75 -8.85
C ASN A 420 10.38 136.39 -7.51
N ASP A 421 9.06 136.21 -7.57
CA ASP A 421 8.23 135.61 -6.54
C ASP A 421 8.68 134.15 -6.34
N PHE A 422 9.41 133.87 -5.25
CA PHE A 422 9.75 132.50 -4.84
C PHE A 422 8.52 131.87 -4.20
N THR A 423 7.50 131.60 -5.01
CA THR A 423 6.54 130.55 -4.66
C THR A 423 7.26 129.23 -4.86
N ASP A 424 7.26 128.39 -3.84
CA ASP A 424 7.69 126.99 -3.91
C ASP A 424 6.80 126.30 -4.94
N ARG A 425 7.23 126.35 -6.20
CA ARG A 425 6.45 125.86 -7.33
C ARG A 425 6.91 124.44 -7.59
N ASP A 426 6.09 123.49 -7.16
CA ASP A 426 6.19 122.09 -7.57
C ASP A 426 6.36 122.06 -9.10
N SER A 427 7.60 121.84 -9.53
CA SER A 427 7.96 121.86 -10.94
C SER A 427 7.98 120.42 -11.43
N TYR A 428 6.92 120.05 -12.14
CA TYR A 428 6.83 118.76 -12.82
C TYR A 428 7.64 118.80 -14.10
N TYR A 429 8.67 117.95 -14.19
CA TYR A 429 9.45 117.75 -15.40
C TYR A 429 9.09 116.41 -16.02
N ASN A 430 8.87 116.40 -17.34
CA ASN A 430 8.73 115.18 -18.11
C ASN A 430 10.10 114.80 -18.71
N THR A 431 10.45 113.53 -18.57
CA THR A 431 11.57 112.93 -19.31
C THR A 431 11.30 112.95 -20.83
N GLY A 432 12.34 112.85 -21.66
CA GLY A 432 12.17 112.70 -23.11
C GLY A 432 11.42 111.41 -23.48
N ILE A 433 10.78 111.39 -24.65
CA ILE A 433 10.12 110.19 -25.17
C ILE A 433 11.19 109.17 -25.53
N ASN A 434 11.21 108.03 -24.84
CA ASN A 434 11.99 106.87 -25.29
C ASN A 434 11.17 106.09 -26.33
N GLY A 435 11.80 105.76 -27.46
CA GLY A 435 11.17 105.03 -28.57
C GLY A 435 10.88 103.55 -28.27
N ASP A 436 10.48 102.82 -29.31
CA ASP A 436 10.14 101.40 -29.23
C ASP A 436 11.26 100.59 -28.57
N HIS A 437 10.91 99.79 -27.57
CA HIS A 437 11.82 98.86 -26.89
C HIS A 437 11.15 97.50 -26.72
N SER A 438 11.95 96.44 -26.64
CA SER A 438 11.50 95.06 -26.48
C SER A 438 11.62 94.58 -25.03
N HIS A 439 10.65 93.77 -24.58
CA HIS A 439 10.76 93.01 -23.34
C HIS A 439 11.17 91.57 -23.63
N ALA A 440 12.14 91.05 -22.86
CA ALA A 440 12.43 89.62 -22.83
C ALA A 440 11.36 88.93 -21.97
N LEU A 441 10.65 87.96 -22.53
CA LEU A 441 9.74 87.10 -21.79
C LEU A 441 10.46 85.81 -21.41
N THR A 442 10.81 85.68 -20.13
CA THR A 442 11.26 84.41 -19.57
C THR A 442 10.04 83.65 -19.05
N ILE A 443 9.81 82.45 -19.55
CA ILE A 443 8.81 81.53 -18.99
C ILE A 443 9.57 80.50 -18.16
N ASP A 444 9.34 80.52 -16.85
CA ASP A 444 9.89 79.51 -15.95
C ASP A 444 9.35 78.13 -16.31
N SER A 445 10.18 77.11 -16.13
CA SER A 445 9.73 75.73 -16.27
C SER A 445 8.56 75.46 -15.32
N SER A 446 7.41 75.07 -15.87
CA SER A 446 6.24 74.66 -15.11
C SER A 446 5.87 73.22 -15.48
N GLY A 447 5.47 72.42 -14.49
CA GLY A 447 5.23 70.98 -14.64
C GLY A 447 6.16 70.10 -13.80
N GLY A 448 6.06 68.78 -13.97
CA GLY A 448 6.96 67.80 -13.34
C GLY A 448 8.13 67.40 -14.27
N ASN A 449 9.02 66.54 -13.77
CA ASN A 449 10.20 66.05 -14.50
C ASN A 449 9.90 65.19 -15.75
N GLU A 450 8.65 64.76 -15.94
CA GLU A 450 8.25 63.83 -16.99
C GLU A 450 6.83 64.15 -17.49
N ALA A 451 6.64 64.17 -18.81
CA ALA A 451 5.32 64.19 -19.44
C ALA A 451 4.90 62.76 -19.76
N ARG A 452 3.81 62.28 -19.15
CA ARG A 452 3.29 60.92 -19.36
C ARG A 452 1.77 60.88 -19.47
N PRO A 453 1.19 59.96 -20.27
CA PRO A 453 -0.24 59.70 -20.24
C PRO A 453 -0.69 59.26 -18.84
N ARG A 454 -1.99 59.38 -18.55
CA ARG A 454 -2.56 58.72 -17.37
C ARG A 454 -2.32 57.22 -17.47
N ASN A 455 -1.65 56.64 -16.48
CA ASN A 455 -1.26 55.23 -16.48
C ASN A 455 -1.59 54.54 -15.15
N VAL A 456 -1.60 53.21 -15.18
CA VAL A 456 -1.76 52.33 -14.02
C VAL A 456 -0.59 51.35 -14.03
N ALA A 457 0.05 51.16 -12.87
CA ALA A 457 1.18 50.26 -12.74
C ALA A 457 0.72 48.82 -12.46
N LEU A 458 1.15 47.89 -13.32
CA LEU A 458 0.99 46.44 -13.16
C LEU A 458 2.36 45.78 -13.17
N LEU A 459 2.47 44.59 -12.58
CA LEU A 459 3.74 43.86 -12.54
C LEU A 459 4.06 43.29 -13.93
N ALA A 460 5.11 43.79 -14.57
CA ALA A 460 5.63 43.19 -15.78
C ALA A 460 6.27 41.83 -15.46
N ILE A 461 5.80 40.78 -16.12
CA ILE A 461 6.30 39.41 -15.99
C ILE A 461 6.67 38.82 -17.36
N ILE A 462 7.62 37.89 -17.36
CA ILE A 462 8.12 37.22 -18.55
C ILE A 462 8.04 35.69 -18.40
N LYS A 463 7.52 35.00 -19.41
CA LYS A 463 7.40 33.53 -19.41
C LYS A 463 8.78 32.91 -19.60
N TYR A 464 9.15 31.93 -18.75
CA TYR A 464 10.38 31.14 -18.90
C TYR A 464 10.11 29.68 -19.24
#